data_AF-A0A6S7HPD7-F1
#
_entry.id   AF-A0A6S7HPD7-F1
#
_cell.length_a   1.000
_cell.length_b   1.000
_cell.length_c   1.000
_cell.angle_alpha   90.00
_cell.angle_beta   90.00
_cell.angle_gamma   90.00
#
_symmetry.space_group_name_H-M   'P 1'
#
loop_
_entity.id
_entity.type
_entity.pdbx_description
1 polymer ?
#
loop_
_entity_poly.entity_id
_entity_poly.type
_entity_poly.pdbx_seq_one_letter_code
_entity_poly.pdbx_strand_id
1 'polypeptide(L)'
;MTTGFINIDSSSDSASEAGDNTASYNSEELASSNSSDDDDHIKYYDDNAALPIYYSGRNRGLDVDENVNILLSPDLATSQKVATEKPAAVSRSMAFVLDIRHFRDVKDVLADSSGVWTSTGTKTAYCIQDNSRFIMTNANNYGNDDDIFKIERRFFKHKVEQDVKKNLTVIKNRDGSPHYYCFLQYQFTSGENKIKPQTHGNASVSTRPFKPSEASTKTRLKQLVQTSTPKAAVDLLLEEKGGIENISSAGEFARDRQQAANFRRGVKEKANRVSSSCPDPLVAVMDKCKMEQRDPKLVFIREISSAP
;
A
#
# COMPACT_ATOMS: atom_id res chain seq x y z
N MET A 1 -88.17 22.38 56.04
CA MET A 1 -87.12 23.42 56.06
C MET A 1 -85.92 22.85 56.81
N THR A 2 -84.63 22.92 56.48
CA THR A 2 -83.80 23.29 55.31
C THR A 2 -82.36 22.94 55.75
N THR A 3 -81.48 22.50 54.82
CA THR A 3 -79.98 22.37 54.92
C THR A 3 -79.39 21.42 55.98
N GLY A 4 -78.28 20.70 55.79
CA GLY A 4 -77.21 20.76 54.78
C GLY A 4 -76.37 19.46 54.73
N PHE A 5 -75.45 19.42 53.77
CA PHE A 5 -74.74 18.27 53.17
C PHE A 5 -73.36 18.79 52.73
N ILE A 6 -72.21 18.09 52.66
CA ILE A 6 -71.83 16.67 52.53
C ILE A 6 -70.41 16.49 53.13
N ASN A 7 -70.12 15.32 53.69
CA ASN A 7 -68.76 14.78 53.84
C ASN A 7 -68.75 13.25 53.66
N ILE A 8 -67.76 12.78 52.89
CA ILE A 8 -66.90 11.57 53.10
C ILE A 8 -67.47 10.14 52.87
N ASP A 9 -66.77 9.47 51.93
CA ASP A 9 -66.31 8.06 51.85
C ASP A 9 -67.15 6.84 51.42
N SER A 10 -66.51 6.11 50.49
CA SER A 10 -66.19 4.67 50.48
C SER A 10 -67.27 3.61 50.20
N SER A 11 -67.03 2.82 49.14
CA SER A 11 -67.52 1.45 48.91
C SER A 11 -66.53 0.80 47.92
N SER A 12 -65.62 -0.10 48.32
CA SER A 12 -65.78 -1.55 48.57
C SER A 12 -66.03 -2.39 47.31
N ASP A 13 -65.09 -3.31 47.00
CA ASP A 13 -65.30 -4.75 46.74
C ASP A 13 -64.14 -5.33 45.90
N SER A 14 -63.72 -6.60 45.96
CA SER A 14 -63.66 -7.70 46.95
C SER A 14 -63.12 -8.92 46.16
N ALA A 15 -62.11 -9.63 46.71
CA ALA A 15 -61.73 -11.05 46.44
C ALA A 15 -61.25 -11.43 45.00
N SER A 16 -60.39 -12.43 44.71
CA SER A 16 -59.91 -13.64 45.39
C SER A 16 -58.72 -14.29 44.63
N GLU A 17 -57.86 -14.96 45.40
CA GLU A 17 -57.20 -16.28 45.16
C GLU A 17 -56.07 -16.54 44.12
N ALA A 18 -54.94 -16.96 44.72
CA ALA A 18 -54.14 -18.18 44.50
C ALA A 18 -53.31 -18.37 43.21
N GLY A 19 -52.01 -18.60 43.39
CA GLY A 19 -51.15 -19.21 42.37
C GLY A 19 -49.65 -19.07 42.65
N ASP A 20 -49.03 -20.19 42.96
CA ASP A 20 -47.64 -20.41 43.39
C ASP A 20 -46.59 -20.30 42.25
N ASN A 21 -45.32 -20.26 42.66
CA ASN A 21 -44.08 -20.67 41.95
C ASN A 21 -43.19 -19.67 41.17
N THR A 22 -42.02 -19.45 41.78
CA THR A 22 -40.66 -19.56 41.22
C THR A 22 -40.26 -18.74 39.98
N ALA A 23 -39.29 -17.83 40.14
CA ALA A 23 -37.92 -18.04 39.64
C ALA A 23 -37.06 -16.78 39.84
N SER A 24 -35.87 -17.00 40.40
CA SER A 24 -34.79 -16.04 40.60
C SER A 24 -34.32 -15.41 39.29
N TYR A 25 -34.19 -14.07 39.26
CA TYR A 25 -33.23 -13.38 38.39
C TYR A 25 -32.62 -12.22 39.18
N ASN A 26 -31.44 -12.46 39.76
CA ASN A 26 -30.55 -11.41 40.22
C ASN A 26 -29.90 -10.75 39.00
N SER A 27 -30.22 -9.48 38.78
CA SER A 27 -29.58 -8.59 37.83
C SER A 27 -28.66 -7.66 38.62
N GLU A 28 -27.40 -8.06 38.82
CA GLU A 28 -26.35 -7.11 39.16
C GLU A 28 -25.17 -7.31 38.22
N GLU A 29 -25.16 -6.38 37.26
CA GLU A 29 -24.22 -6.16 36.19
C GLU A 29 -22.90 -5.63 36.79
N LEU A 30 -21.96 -6.55 37.06
CA LEU A 30 -20.59 -6.16 37.39
C LEU A 30 -19.83 -5.92 36.08
N ALA A 31 -19.63 -4.64 35.79
CA ALA A 31 -18.71 -4.13 34.80
C ALA A 31 -17.32 -4.76 34.99
N SER A 32 -16.97 -5.70 34.11
CA SER A 32 -15.62 -6.23 33.99
C SER A 32 -14.74 -5.12 33.42
N SER A 33 -14.05 -4.45 34.33
CA SER A 33 -12.87 -3.64 34.03
C SER A 33 -11.86 -4.52 33.30
N ASN A 34 -11.64 -4.25 32.01
CA ASN A 34 -10.51 -4.81 31.28
C ASN A 34 -9.24 -4.18 31.86
N SER A 35 -8.67 -4.82 32.88
CA SER A 35 -7.31 -4.61 33.34
C SER A 35 -6.37 -4.92 32.17
N SER A 36 -5.73 -3.86 31.68
CA SER A 36 -4.67 -3.89 30.69
C SER A 36 -3.39 -4.47 31.29
N ASP A 37 -3.32 -5.80 31.34
CA ASP A 37 -2.10 -6.56 31.62
C ASP A 37 -1.83 -7.51 30.43
N ASP A 38 -1.68 -6.95 29.23
CA ASP A 38 -1.15 -7.68 28.08
C ASP A 38 0.37 -7.51 28.07
N ASP A 39 1.07 -8.59 28.43
CA ASP A 39 2.52 -8.79 28.34
C ASP A 39 3.22 -7.97 27.24
N ASP A 40 4.28 -7.26 27.63
CA ASP A 40 5.24 -6.55 26.76
C ASP A 40 6.03 -7.48 25.81
N HIS A 41 5.62 -8.75 25.68
CA HIS A 41 6.22 -9.71 24.78
C HIS A 41 5.94 -9.34 23.32
N ILE A 42 7.03 -9.09 22.59
CA ILE A 42 6.99 -8.82 21.16
C ILE A 42 6.46 -10.06 20.43
N LYS A 43 5.38 -9.85 19.67
CA LYS A 43 4.77 -10.88 18.83
C LYS A 43 5.41 -10.82 17.44
N TYR A 44 5.73 -11.99 16.90
CA TYR A 44 6.33 -12.15 15.59
C TYR A 44 5.33 -12.80 14.63
N TYR A 45 5.31 -12.35 13.38
CA TYR A 45 4.47 -12.95 12.36
C TYR A 45 5.10 -14.26 11.86
N ASP A 46 4.32 -15.35 11.86
CA ASP A 46 4.79 -16.70 11.52
C ASP A 46 6.06 -17.13 12.28
N ASP A 47 6.17 -16.73 13.56
CA ASP A 47 7.33 -16.98 14.44
C ASP A 47 8.68 -16.48 13.88
N ASN A 48 8.65 -15.55 12.92
CA ASN A 48 9.83 -14.98 12.30
C ASN A 48 10.30 -13.71 13.03
N ALA A 49 11.46 -13.79 13.67
CA ALA A 49 12.09 -12.67 14.38
C ALA A 49 12.33 -11.42 13.51
N ALA A 50 12.46 -11.58 12.19
CA ALA A 50 12.61 -10.47 11.24
C ALA A 50 11.27 -9.76 10.90
N LEU A 51 10.14 -10.30 11.36
CA LEU A 51 8.78 -9.81 11.14
C LEU A 51 8.04 -9.53 12.46
N PRO A 52 8.56 -8.66 13.35
CA PRO A 52 7.82 -8.23 14.52
C PRO A 52 6.54 -7.51 14.12
N ILE A 53 5.46 -7.80 14.84
CA ILE A 53 4.14 -7.20 14.63
C ILE A 53 4.08 -5.89 15.43
N TYR A 54 3.79 -4.78 14.73
CA TYR A 54 3.65 -3.47 15.37
C TYR A 54 2.28 -3.30 16.02
N TYR A 55 1.21 -3.64 15.29
CA TYR A 55 -0.17 -3.71 15.81
C TYR A 55 -0.88 -4.97 15.32
N SER A 56 -1.71 -5.56 16.20
CA SER A 56 -2.59 -6.70 15.90
C SER A 56 -4.06 -6.32 16.07
N GLY A 57 -4.96 -6.90 15.28
CA GLY A 57 -6.42 -6.78 15.42
C GLY A 57 -7.03 -5.44 14.98
N ARG A 58 -6.22 -4.49 14.51
CA ARG A 58 -6.70 -3.15 14.13
C ARG A 58 -7.31 -3.13 12.73
N ASN A 59 -8.63 -3.19 12.66
CA ASN A 59 -9.41 -3.18 11.41
C ASN A 59 -9.55 -1.80 10.74
N ARG A 60 -9.25 -0.71 11.48
CA ARG A 60 -9.25 0.67 10.95
C ARG A 60 -7.83 1.13 10.62
N GLY A 61 -7.71 1.87 9.51
CA GLY A 61 -6.45 2.52 9.15
C GLY A 61 -6.01 3.58 10.15
N LEU A 62 -4.72 3.58 10.50
CA LEU A 62 -4.12 4.70 11.22
C LEU A 62 -4.35 6.00 10.45
N ASP A 63 -4.53 7.11 11.15
CA ASP A 63 -4.55 8.42 10.52
C ASP A 63 -3.14 8.87 10.10
N VAL A 64 -3.02 10.08 9.54
CA VAL A 64 -1.71 10.56 9.07
C VAL A 64 -0.79 10.92 10.23
N ASP A 65 -1.33 11.48 11.30
CA ASP A 65 -0.58 11.95 12.46
C ASP A 65 0.01 10.77 13.24
N GLU A 66 -0.78 9.71 13.44
CA GLU A 66 -0.33 8.44 14.02
C GLU A 66 0.82 7.85 13.22
N ASN A 67 0.71 7.81 11.88
CA ASN A 67 1.79 7.28 11.03
C ASN A 67 3.07 8.12 11.14
N VAL A 68 2.95 9.44 11.17
CA VAL A 68 4.09 10.36 11.30
C VAL A 68 4.79 10.17 12.64
N ASN A 69 4.03 10.15 13.73
CA ASN A 69 4.56 9.96 15.08
C ASN A 69 5.26 8.61 15.25
N ILE A 70 4.78 7.56 14.57
CA ILE A 70 5.45 6.26 14.55
C ILE A 70 6.75 6.34 13.75
N LEU A 71 6.67 6.72 12.47
CA LEU A 71 7.76 6.59 11.51
C LEU A 71 8.93 7.57 11.72
N LEU A 72 8.67 8.69 12.39
CA LEU A 72 9.66 9.70 12.75
C LEU A 72 9.97 9.71 14.25
N SER A 73 9.54 8.68 15.00
CA SER A 73 9.91 8.56 16.41
C SER A 73 11.43 8.42 16.56
N PRO A 74 12.09 9.19 17.44
CA PRO A 74 13.52 9.09 17.69
C PRO A 74 13.97 7.67 18.10
N ASP A 75 13.12 6.98 18.87
CA ASP A 75 13.43 5.67 19.45
C ASP A 75 13.15 4.52 18.46
N LEU A 76 12.60 4.82 17.28
CA LEU A 76 12.25 3.79 16.30
C LEU A 76 13.49 3.02 15.81
N ALA A 77 14.65 3.68 15.72
CA ALA A 77 15.89 3.05 15.28
C ALA A 77 16.38 1.95 16.22
N THR A 78 16.04 2.03 17.51
CA THR A 78 16.35 1.02 18.54
C THR A 78 15.16 0.12 18.86
N SER A 79 14.02 0.33 18.22
CA SER A 79 12.81 -0.43 18.49
C SER A 79 12.92 -1.85 17.95
N GLN A 80 12.59 -2.82 18.79
CA GLN A 80 12.48 -4.23 18.41
C GLN A 80 11.21 -4.54 17.60
N LYS A 81 10.34 -3.55 17.35
CA LYS A 81 9.12 -3.67 16.52
C LYS A 81 9.32 -3.23 15.07
N VAL A 82 10.57 -3.16 14.61
CA VAL A 82 10.92 -2.84 13.21
C VAL A 82 11.29 -4.11 12.47
N ALA A 83 10.56 -4.38 11.39
CA ALA A 83 10.78 -5.52 10.51
C ALA A 83 11.85 -5.23 9.47
N THR A 84 12.72 -6.22 9.24
CA THR A 84 13.78 -6.21 8.22
C THR A 84 13.41 -7.06 7.01
N GLU A 85 12.37 -7.89 7.12
CA GLU A 85 11.75 -8.63 6.03
C GLU A 85 10.35 -8.11 5.72
N LYS A 86 9.80 -8.45 4.55
CA LYS A 86 8.41 -8.11 4.21
C LYS A 86 7.46 -9.24 4.60
N PRO A 87 6.29 -8.91 5.17
CA PRO A 87 5.29 -9.93 5.47
C PRO A 87 4.72 -10.53 4.18
N ALA A 88 4.37 -11.81 4.22
CA ALA A 88 3.80 -12.54 3.09
C ALA A 88 2.55 -13.30 3.52
N ALA A 89 1.57 -13.38 2.62
CA ALA A 89 0.33 -14.14 2.82
C ALA A 89 -0.45 -13.79 4.11
N VAL A 90 -0.38 -12.52 4.54
CA VAL A 90 -1.07 -12.03 5.75
C VAL A 90 -2.56 -12.31 5.66
N SER A 91 -3.09 -12.98 6.69
CA SER A 91 -4.48 -13.44 6.76
C SER A 91 -5.30 -12.82 7.90
N ARG A 92 -4.76 -11.78 8.55
CA ARG A 92 -5.32 -11.14 9.75
C ARG A 92 -5.08 -9.63 9.70
N SER A 93 -5.84 -8.87 10.49
CA SER A 93 -5.61 -7.43 10.59
C SER A 93 -4.33 -7.18 11.39
N MET A 94 -3.28 -6.72 10.71
CA MET A 94 -1.95 -6.53 11.29
C MET A 94 -1.24 -5.33 10.67
N ALA A 95 -0.29 -4.78 11.40
CA ALA A 95 0.54 -3.69 10.92
C ALA A 95 2.02 -3.90 11.25
N PHE A 96 2.87 -3.40 10.36
CA PHE A 96 4.32 -3.55 10.40
C PHE A 96 4.98 -2.21 10.14
N VAL A 97 6.04 -1.91 10.90
CA VAL A 97 7.02 -0.90 10.53
C VAL A 97 8.18 -1.61 9.85
N LEU A 98 8.56 -1.19 8.66
CA LEU A 98 9.56 -1.85 7.83
C LEU A 98 10.75 -0.92 7.64
N ASP A 99 11.96 -1.41 7.92
CA ASP A 99 13.20 -0.72 7.58
C ASP A 99 13.48 -0.87 6.08
N ILE A 100 13.22 0.21 5.33
CA ILE A 100 13.30 0.18 3.87
C ILE A 100 14.73 -0.02 3.35
N ARG A 101 15.77 0.15 4.19
CA ARG A 101 17.17 -0.05 3.81
C ARG A 101 17.49 -1.51 3.48
N HIS A 102 16.65 -2.44 3.95
CA HIS A 102 16.75 -3.86 3.64
C HIS A 102 16.14 -4.21 2.27
N PHE A 103 15.51 -3.25 1.57
CA PHE A 103 14.85 -3.47 0.30
C PHE A 103 15.51 -2.64 -0.81
N ARG A 104 15.58 -3.21 -2.02
CA ARG A 104 16.15 -2.51 -3.19
C ARG A 104 15.22 -1.42 -3.72
N ASP A 105 13.90 -1.60 -3.57
CA ASP A 105 12.87 -0.59 -3.85
C ASP A 105 11.80 -0.66 -2.77
N VAL A 106 11.34 0.50 -2.26
CA VAL A 106 10.27 0.59 -1.25
C VAL A 106 8.99 -0.13 -1.70
N LYS A 107 8.73 -0.23 -3.01
CA LYS A 107 7.57 -0.93 -3.56
C LYS A 107 7.72 -2.46 -3.53
N ASP A 108 8.87 -3.01 -3.18
CA ASP A 108 9.07 -4.46 -3.05
C ASP A 108 8.21 -5.03 -1.92
N VAL A 109 7.95 -4.24 -0.87
CA VAL A 109 7.04 -4.58 0.24
C VAL A 109 5.60 -4.84 -0.23
N LEU A 110 5.22 -4.37 -1.42
CA LEU A 110 3.90 -4.58 -1.98
C LEU A 110 3.72 -5.97 -2.61
N ALA A 111 4.81 -6.69 -2.88
CA ALA A 111 4.81 -8.05 -3.42
C ALA A 111 4.67 -9.09 -2.30
N ASP A 112 3.53 -9.08 -1.62
CA ASP A 112 3.25 -9.85 -0.39
C ASP A 112 2.70 -11.27 -0.63
N SER A 113 2.76 -11.78 -1.85
CA SER A 113 2.20 -13.09 -2.23
C SER A 113 0.69 -13.26 -1.98
N SER A 114 -0.04 -12.19 -1.64
CA SER A 114 -1.49 -12.22 -1.41
C SER A 114 -2.31 -11.94 -2.68
N GLY A 115 -1.79 -12.32 -3.85
CA GLY A 115 -2.49 -12.15 -5.13
C GLY A 115 -2.40 -10.74 -5.73
N VAL A 116 -3.54 -10.23 -6.22
CA VAL A 116 -3.61 -8.98 -7.00
C VAL A 116 -4.31 -7.89 -6.19
N TRP A 117 -3.63 -6.76 -6.07
CA TRP A 117 -4.12 -5.56 -5.41
C TRP A 117 -4.52 -4.50 -6.44
N THR A 118 -5.67 -3.86 -6.22
CA THR A 118 -6.11 -2.69 -6.98
C THR A 118 -5.80 -1.44 -6.17
N SER A 119 -5.03 -0.52 -6.74
CA SER A 119 -4.79 0.80 -6.14
C SER A 119 -6.08 1.61 -6.12
N THR A 120 -6.51 2.06 -4.94
CA THR A 120 -7.73 2.87 -4.77
C THR A 120 -7.45 4.35 -4.59
N GLY A 121 -6.19 4.74 -4.40
CA GLY A 121 -5.79 6.14 -4.36
C GLY A 121 -4.46 6.35 -3.64
N THR A 122 -3.94 7.57 -3.79
CA THR A 122 -2.80 8.06 -3.01
C THR A 122 -3.21 9.38 -2.37
N LYS A 123 -3.00 9.52 -1.07
CA LYS A 123 -3.12 10.79 -0.36
C LYS A 123 -1.72 11.30 -0.02
N THR A 124 -1.52 12.60 -0.17
CA THR A 124 -0.26 13.27 0.16
C THR A 124 -0.52 14.27 1.26
N ALA A 125 0.37 14.32 2.24
CA ALA A 125 0.39 15.34 3.28
C ALA A 125 1.83 15.78 3.54
N TYR A 126 2.00 16.86 4.31
CA TYR A 126 3.31 17.41 4.64
C TYR A 126 3.37 17.70 6.14
N CYS A 127 4.53 17.53 6.75
CA CYS A 127 4.78 17.99 8.11
C CYS A 127 6.18 18.60 8.24
N ILE A 128 6.35 19.43 9.27
CA ILE A 128 7.63 19.97 9.71
C ILE A 128 7.87 19.53 11.15
N GLN A 129 9.13 19.46 11.56
CA GLN A 129 9.50 19.21 12.95
C GLN A 129 9.62 20.54 13.71
N ASP A 130 8.88 20.66 14.82
CA ASP A 130 8.93 21.79 15.75
C ASP A 130 9.07 21.27 17.17
N ASN A 131 10.21 21.59 17.82
CA ASN A 131 10.48 21.25 19.22
C ASN A 131 10.11 19.80 19.59
N SER A 132 10.59 18.84 18.79
CA SER A 132 10.34 17.39 18.92
C SER A 132 8.91 16.91 18.60
N ARG A 133 8.03 17.78 18.10
CA ARG A 133 6.71 17.39 17.58
C ARG A 133 6.67 17.56 16.07
N PHE A 134 5.81 16.79 15.42
CA PHE A 134 5.55 16.95 13.99
C PHE A 134 4.24 17.72 13.79
N ILE A 135 4.32 18.85 13.09
CA ILE A 135 3.17 19.71 12.81
C ILE A 135 2.82 19.56 11.34
N MET A 136 1.58 19.15 11.07
CA MET A 136 1.06 19.04 9.71
C MET A 136 0.95 20.43 9.05
N THR A 137 1.37 20.52 7.80
CA THR A 137 1.38 21.78 7.03
C THR A 137 1.01 21.55 5.56
N ASN A 138 0.93 22.64 4.80
CA ASN A 138 0.73 22.63 3.36
C ASN A 138 2.06 22.67 2.59
N ALA A 139 2.05 22.19 1.35
CA ALA A 139 3.20 22.10 0.46
C ALA A 139 3.92 23.43 0.14
N ASN A 140 3.35 24.57 0.53
CA ASN A 140 3.85 25.91 0.18
C ASN A 140 4.12 26.79 1.42
N ASN A 141 3.89 26.29 2.64
CA ASN A 141 3.85 27.11 3.86
C ASN A 141 5.04 26.89 4.79
N TYR A 142 6.25 26.69 4.25
CA TYR A 142 7.47 26.46 5.04
C TYR A 142 8.61 27.37 4.57
N GLY A 143 9.49 27.73 5.52
CA GLY A 143 10.71 28.46 5.24
C GLY A 143 11.74 27.59 4.52
N ASN A 144 12.74 28.23 3.90
CA ASN A 144 13.81 27.49 3.23
C ASN A 144 14.67 26.65 4.18
N ASP A 145 14.59 26.88 5.49
CA ASP A 145 15.42 26.21 6.51
C ASP A 145 14.67 25.09 7.25
N ASP A 146 13.39 24.85 6.94
CA ASP A 146 12.60 23.82 7.62
C ASP A 146 12.85 22.42 7.01
N ASP A 147 13.05 21.42 7.87
CA ASP A 147 13.04 20.01 7.50
C ASP A 147 11.60 19.57 7.21
N ILE A 148 11.19 19.77 5.97
CA ILE A 148 9.89 19.31 5.49
C ILE A 148 9.92 17.82 5.11
N PHE A 149 8.96 17.10 5.67
CA PHE A 149 8.66 15.73 5.30
C PHE A 149 7.41 15.68 4.42
N LYS A 150 7.49 14.94 3.31
CA LYS A 150 6.35 14.60 2.48
C LYS A 150 5.86 13.19 2.80
N ILE A 151 4.60 13.07 3.21
CA ILE A 151 3.97 11.80 3.55
C ILE A 151 3.11 11.32 2.37
N GLU A 152 3.40 10.15 1.82
CA GLU A 152 2.60 9.49 0.79
C GLU A 152 1.90 8.26 1.37
N ARG A 153 0.57 8.29 1.44
CA ARG A 153 -0.28 7.17 1.87
C ARG A 153 -0.95 6.55 0.66
N ARG A 154 -0.60 5.30 0.35
CA ARG A 154 -1.14 4.54 -0.78
C ARG A 154 -2.13 3.51 -0.29
N PHE A 155 -3.30 3.47 -0.90
CA PHE A 155 -4.39 2.60 -0.51
C PHE A 155 -4.63 1.55 -1.59
N PHE A 156 -4.85 0.33 -1.14
CA PHE A 156 -5.08 -0.83 -1.99
C PHE A 156 -6.26 -1.63 -1.46
N LYS A 157 -7.02 -2.20 -2.38
CA LYS A 157 -8.09 -3.15 -2.10
C LYS A 157 -7.77 -4.44 -2.83
N HIS A 158 -7.91 -5.58 -2.15
CA HIS A 158 -7.66 -6.86 -2.80
C HIS A 158 -8.70 -7.07 -3.91
N LYS A 159 -8.28 -7.59 -5.07
CA LYS A 159 -9.12 -7.64 -6.27
C LYS A 159 -10.32 -8.58 -6.12
N VAL A 160 -10.17 -9.66 -5.36
CA VAL A 160 -11.20 -10.69 -5.19
C VAL A 160 -11.92 -10.50 -3.86
N GLU A 161 -11.15 -10.50 -2.78
CA GLU A 161 -11.65 -10.34 -1.40
C GLU A 161 -11.72 -8.85 -1.08
N GLN A 162 -12.81 -8.21 -1.50
CA GLN A 162 -13.00 -6.76 -1.41
C GLN A 162 -12.98 -6.21 0.03
N ASP A 163 -13.16 -7.09 1.02
CA ASP A 163 -13.12 -6.74 2.44
C ASP A 163 -11.70 -6.69 3.01
N VAL A 164 -10.71 -7.07 2.20
CA VAL A 164 -9.30 -6.98 2.52
C VAL A 164 -8.71 -5.72 1.89
N LYS A 165 -8.21 -4.83 2.74
CA LYS A 165 -7.54 -3.60 2.36
C LYS A 165 -6.11 -3.61 2.85
N LYS A 166 -5.26 -2.91 2.11
CA LYS A 166 -3.85 -2.70 2.48
C LYS A 166 -3.52 -1.23 2.32
N ASN A 167 -2.78 -0.67 3.25
CA ASN A 167 -2.23 0.68 3.13
C ASN A 167 -0.72 0.65 3.29
N LEU A 168 -0.05 1.54 2.58
CA LEU A 168 1.39 1.76 2.70
C LEU A 168 1.62 3.26 2.91
N THR A 169 2.24 3.63 4.01
CA THR A 169 2.69 5.00 4.28
C THR A 169 4.20 5.08 4.10
N VAL A 170 4.66 5.99 3.25
CA VAL A 170 6.08 6.29 3.03
C VAL A 170 6.31 7.77 3.31
N ILE A 171 7.32 8.07 4.11
CA ILE A 171 7.77 9.44 4.32
C ILE A 171 8.95 9.69 3.38
N LYS A 172 8.99 10.89 2.78
CA LYS A 172 10.11 11.37 1.98
C LYS A 172 10.69 12.61 2.63
N ASN A 173 12.00 12.69 2.61
CA ASN A 173 12.75 13.88 3.00
C ASN A 173 12.57 14.97 1.93
N ARG A 174 13.05 16.17 2.23
CA ARG A 174 12.99 17.34 1.34
C ARG A 174 13.60 17.10 -0.05
N ASP A 175 14.68 16.32 -0.12
CA ASP A 175 15.35 15.93 -1.37
C ASP A 175 14.54 14.92 -2.21
N GLY A 176 13.41 14.45 -1.69
CA GLY A 176 12.56 13.44 -2.32
C GLY A 176 13.00 12.00 -2.06
N SER A 177 14.13 11.79 -1.38
CA SER A 177 14.58 10.47 -0.92
C SER A 177 13.60 9.89 0.10
N PRO A 178 13.36 8.58 0.09
CA PRO A 178 12.52 7.97 1.11
C PRO A 178 13.23 7.97 2.47
N HIS A 179 12.50 8.25 3.53
CA HIS A 179 12.93 8.06 4.92
C HIS A 179 13.18 6.58 5.21
N TYR A 180 13.98 6.25 6.23
CA TYR A 180 14.44 4.87 6.51
C TYR A 180 13.34 3.87 6.84
N TYR A 181 12.13 4.32 7.18
CA TYR A 181 11.05 3.45 7.59
C TYR A 181 9.79 3.70 6.76
N CYS A 182 9.03 2.64 6.52
CA CYS A 182 7.66 2.73 6.01
C CYS A 182 6.69 1.93 6.87
N PHE A 183 5.41 2.29 6.80
CA PHE A 183 4.35 1.64 7.56
C PHE A 183 3.44 0.86 6.62
N LEU A 184 3.22 -0.41 6.90
CA LEU A 184 2.38 -1.31 6.10
C LEU A 184 1.29 -1.91 6.99
N GLN A 185 0.02 -1.71 6.61
CA GLN A 185 -1.11 -2.25 7.35
C GLN A 185 -2.03 -3.08 6.46
N TYR A 186 -2.48 -4.21 7.00
CA TYR A 186 -3.52 -5.06 6.47
C TYR A 186 -4.79 -4.91 7.32
N GLN A 187 -5.94 -4.80 6.66
CA GLN A 187 -7.24 -4.58 7.30
C GLN A 187 -8.24 -5.58 6.72
N PHE A 188 -8.85 -6.37 7.59
CA PHE A 188 -9.90 -7.33 7.26
C PHE A 188 -11.21 -6.86 7.90
N THR A 189 -12.18 -6.42 7.08
CA THR A 189 -13.42 -5.82 7.60
C THR A 189 -14.54 -6.82 7.86
N SER A 190 -14.57 -7.96 7.17
CA SER A 190 -15.65 -8.96 7.26
C SER A 190 -15.22 -10.25 7.94
N GLY A 191 -14.13 -10.21 8.72
CA GLY A 191 -13.52 -11.37 9.38
C GLY A 191 -12.16 -11.74 8.81
N GLU A 192 -11.31 -12.35 9.65
CA GLU A 192 -9.96 -12.76 9.28
C GLU A 192 -9.97 -14.09 8.53
N ASN A 193 -9.39 -14.12 7.34
CA ASN A 193 -9.39 -15.28 6.47
C ASN A 193 -8.09 -15.39 5.67
N LYS A 194 -7.70 -16.64 5.35
CA LYS A 194 -6.59 -16.88 4.44
C LYS A 194 -7.00 -16.45 3.04
N ILE A 195 -6.31 -15.45 2.50
CA ILE A 195 -6.53 -14.96 1.15
C ILE A 195 -6.19 -16.08 0.18
N LYS A 196 -7.14 -16.49 -0.65
CA LYS A 196 -6.90 -17.52 -1.68
C LYS A 196 -6.35 -16.85 -2.94
N PRO A 197 -5.05 -16.98 -3.26
CA PRO A 197 -4.49 -16.33 -4.43
C PRO A 197 -5.08 -16.97 -5.69
N GLN A 198 -5.78 -16.16 -6.49
CA GLN A 198 -6.38 -16.62 -7.74
C GLN A 198 -5.38 -16.63 -8.90
N THR A 199 -5.75 -17.36 -9.94
CA THR A 199 -5.08 -17.32 -11.23
C THR A 199 -5.23 -15.93 -11.86
N HIS A 200 -4.28 -15.53 -12.69
CA HIS A 200 -4.38 -14.25 -13.38
C HIS A 200 -5.57 -14.26 -14.35
N GLY A 201 -6.34 -13.17 -14.45
CA GLY A 201 -7.58 -13.13 -15.25
C GLY A 201 -7.42 -13.44 -16.75
N ASN A 202 -6.19 -13.41 -17.27
CA ASN A 202 -5.87 -13.78 -18.66
C ASN A 202 -5.36 -15.22 -18.82
N ALA A 203 -5.27 -15.99 -17.73
CA ALA A 203 -4.81 -17.37 -17.77
C ALA A 203 -6.01 -18.31 -17.87
N SER A 204 -6.39 -18.68 -19.08
CA SER A 204 -7.46 -19.66 -19.33
C SER A 204 -7.07 -21.11 -19.01
N VAL A 205 -5.77 -21.42 -18.95
CA VAL A 205 -5.24 -22.79 -18.83
C VAL A 205 -4.43 -23.05 -17.55
N SER A 206 -3.85 -22.02 -16.94
CA SER A 206 -2.98 -22.19 -15.77
C SER A 206 -3.76 -22.10 -14.47
N THR A 207 -3.79 -23.19 -13.70
CA THR A 207 -4.31 -23.25 -12.31
C THR A 207 -3.36 -22.62 -11.29
N ARG A 208 -2.14 -22.22 -11.69
CA ARG A 208 -1.14 -21.67 -10.76
C ARG A 208 -1.57 -20.29 -10.24
N PRO A 209 -1.54 -20.07 -8.91
CA PRO A 209 -1.83 -18.76 -8.34
C PRO A 209 -0.88 -17.67 -8.86
N PHE A 210 -1.42 -16.49 -9.14
CA PHE A 210 -0.59 -15.35 -9.51
C PHE A 210 0.17 -14.82 -8.29
N LYS A 211 1.50 -14.90 -8.34
CA LYS A 211 2.39 -14.19 -7.41
C LYS A 211 3.04 -13.01 -8.14
N PRO A 212 2.91 -11.77 -7.65
CA PRO A 212 3.56 -10.62 -8.26
C PRO A 212 5.08 -10.65 -8.00
N SER A 213 5.89 -10.38 -9.04
CA SER A 213 7.31 -10.07 -8.83
C SER A 213 7.48 -8.70 -8.19
N GLU A 214 8.58 -8.54 -7.45
CA GLU A 214 9.03 -7.30 -6.85
C GLU A 214 9.31 -6.20 -7.88
N ALA A 215 9.25 -4.95 -7.44
CA ALA A 215 9.48 -3.80 -8.31
C ALA A 215 10.95 -3.74 -8.74
N SER A 216 11.87 -3.96 -7.81
CA SER A 216 13.31 -4.02 -8.08
C SER A 216 13.64 -5.15 -9.07
N THR A 217 13.10 -6.36 -8.87
CA THR A 217 13.25 -7.50 -9.79
C THR A 217 12.75 -7.18 -11.19
N LYS A 218 11.56 -6.54 -11.30
CA LYS A 218 11.03 -6.11 -12.61
C LYS A 218 11.93 -5.08 -13.28
N THR A 219 12.46 -4.13 -12.52
CA THR A 219 13.36 -3.09 -13.04
C THR A 219 14.68 -3.68 -13.51
N ARG A 220 15.30 -4.56 -12.70
CA ARG A 220 16.54 -5.22 -13.06
C ARG A 220 16.38 -6.12 -14.29
N LEU A 221 15.30 -6.92 -14.33
CA LEU A 221 15.02 -7.77 -15.48
C LEU A 221 14.82 -6.95 -16.76
N LYS A 222 14.18 -5.78 -16.69
CA LYS A 222 14.06 -4.86 -17.83
C LYS A 222 15.40 -4.34 -18.33
N GLN A 223 16.36 -4.10 -17.45
CA GLN A 223 17.72 -3.70 -17.82
C GLN A 223 18.45 -4.86 -18.50
N LEU A 224 18.41 -6.06 -17.92
CA LEU A 224 19.10 -7.23 -18.45
C LEU A 224 18.61 -7.65 -19.84
N VAL A 225 17.30 -7.55 -20.11
CA VAL A 225 16.74 -7.92 -21.44
C VAL A 225 17.07 -6.92 -22.56
N GLN A 226 17.62 -5.74 -22.23
CA GLN A 226 18.12 -4.79 -23.22
C GLN A 226 19.44 -5.28 -23.83
N THR A 227 20.29 -5.92 -23.03
CA THR A 227 21.63 -6.37 -23.43
C THR A 227 21.69 -7.85 -23.78
N SER A 228 20.80 -8.67 -23.20
CA SER A 228 20.87 -10.13 -23.30
C SER A 228 19.56 -10.77 -23.79
N THR A 229 19.61 -12.07 -24.11
CA THR A 229 18.41 -12.82 -24.50
C THR A 229 17.52 -13.06 -23.27
N PRO A 230 16.19 -13.26 -23.42
CA PRO A 230 15.30 -13.49 -22.28
C PRO A 230 15.66 -14.69 -21.40
N LYS A 231 16.36 -15.70 -21.94
CA LYS A 231 16.85 -16.83 -21.14
C LYS A 231 18.06 -16.41 -20.31
N ALA A 232 19.09 -15.87 -20.98
CA ALA A 232 20.30 -15.38 -20.34
C ALA A 232 20.00 -14.30 -19.28
N ALA A 233 19.04 -13.40 -19.53
CA ALA A 233 18.63 -12.38 -18.56
C ALA A 233 18.04 -12.97 -17.27
N VAL A 234 17.34 -14.10 -17.38
CA VAL A 234 16.76 -14.80 -16.22
C VAL A 234 17.87 -15.54 -15.46
N ASP A 235 18.78 -16.19 -16.17
CA ASP A 235 19.92 -16.89 -15.58
C ASP A 235 20.87 -15.90 -14.87
N LEU A 236 21.21 -14.77 -15.50
CA LEU A 236 22.02 -13.70 -14.90
C LEU A 236 21.36 -13.10 -13.65
N LEU A 237 20.04 -12.91 -13.67
CA LEU A 237 19.31 -12.42 -12.50
C LEU A 237 19.40 -13.40 -11.33
N LEU A 238 19.40 -14.71 -11.62
CA LEU A 238 19.55 -15.76 -10.61
C LEU A 238 20.96 -15.78 -10.04
N GLU A 239 21.97 -15.68 -10.91
CA GLU A 239 23.38 -15.61 -10.53
C GLU A 239 23.66 -14.36 -9.67
N GLU A 240 23.11 -13.20 -10.02
CA GLU A 240 23.21 -11.96 -9.22
C GLU A 240 22.58 -12.06 -7.83
N LYS A 241 21.62 -12.96 -7.66
CA LYS A 241 21.00 -13.26 -6.37
C LYS A 241 21.76 -14.31 -5.58
N GLY A 242 22.83 -14.87 -6.13
CA GLY A 242 23.64 -15.91 -5.50
C GLY A 242 22.98 -17.29 -5.56
N GLY A 243 22.20 -17.58 -6.61
CA GLY A 243 21.56 -18.88 -6.80
C GLY A 243 20.13 -18.97 -6.24
N ILE A 244 19.55 -20.16 -6.31
CA ILE A 244 18.17 -20.43 -5.88
C ILE A 244 18.08 -20.47 -4.35
N GLU A 245 19.15 -20.89 -3.71
CA GLU A 245 19.33 -21.01 -2.27
C GLU A 245 19.21 -19.68 -1.51
N ASN A 246 19.51 -18.56 -2.18
CA ASN A 246 19.50 -17.22 -1.59
C ASN A 246 18.21 -16.42 -1.90
N ILE A 247 17.19 -17.08 -2.47
CA ILE A 247 15.90 -16.45 -2.76
C ILE A 247 15.00 -16.57 -1.52
N SER A 248 14.81 -15.47 -0.79
CA SER A 248 13.95 -15.42 0.40
C SER A 248 12.46 -15.28 0.05
N SER A 249 12.13 -14.70 -1.12
CA SER A 249 10.75 -14.55 -1.56
C SER A 249 10.49 -14.92 -3.01
N ALA A 250 9.31 -15.48 -3.28
CA ALA A 250 8.86 -15.79 -4.64
C ALA A 250 8.78 -14.56 -5.58
N GLY A 251 8.74 -13.36 -5.01
CA GLY A 251 8.73 -12.10 -5.75
C GLY A 251 10.12 -11.65 -6.22
N GLU A 252 11.20 -12.14 -5.61
CA GLU A 252 12.57 -11.67 -5.86
C GLU A 252 13.13 -12.13 -7.21
N PHE A 253 12.53 -13.16 -7.80
CA PHE A 253 12.95 -13.75 -9.06
C PHE A 253 11.92 -13.58 -10.18
N ALA A 254 12.36 -13.82 -11.41
CA ALA A 254 11.48 -13.85 -12.57
C ALA A 254 10.51 -15.05 -12.45
N ARG A 255 9.23 -14.81 -12.71
CA ARG A 255 8.21 -15.86 -12.59
C ARG A 255 8.36 -16.91 -13.68
N ASP A 256 8.67 -16.46 -14.88
CA ASP A 256 8.90 -17.28 -16.04
C ASP A 256 9.79 -16.56 -17.06
N ARG A 257 10.34 -17.33 -18.00
CA ARG A 257 11.04 -16.78 -19.17
C ARG A 257 10.12 -15.90 -20.02
N GLN A 258 8.82 -16.16 -20.00
CA GLN A 258 7.84 -15.38 -20.75
C GLN A 258 7.73 -13.94 -20.22
N GLN A 259 7.92 -13.70 -18.92
CA GLN A 259 7.99 -12.37 -18.32
C GLN A 259 9.15 -11.57 -18.90
N ALA A 260 10.34 -12.18 -19.01
CA ALA A 260 11.48 -11.55 -19.64
C ALA A 260 11.23 -11.28 -21.14
N ALA A 261 10.62 -12.23 -21.85
CA ALA A 261 10.26 -12.07 -23.26
C ALA A 261 9.24 -10.93 -23.47
N ASN A 262 8.24 -10.84 -22.60
CA ASN A 262 7.23 -9.78 -22.62
C ASN A 262 7.87 -8.41 -22.34
N PHE A 263 8.81 -8.31 -21.39
CA PHE A 263 9.56 -7.06 -21.17
C PHE A 263 10.41 -6.68 -22.37
N ARG A 264 11.11 -7.63 -22.99
CA ARG A 264 11.90 -7.38 -24.19
C ARG A 264 11.02 -6.86 -25.34
N ARG A 265 9.84 -7.46 -25.54
CA ARG A 265 8.87 -7.01 -26.55
C ARG A 265 8.42 -5.58 -26.27
N GLY A 266 8.03 -5.27 -25.03
CA GLY A 266 7.61 -3.91 -24.65
C GLY A 266 8.71 -2.85 -24.80
N VAL A 267 9.98 -3.22 -24.57
CA VAL A 267 11.12 -2.32 -24.84
C VAL A 267 11.27 -2.04 -26.33
N LYS A 268 11.18 -3.06 -27.18
CA LYS A 268 11.23 -2.90 -28.64
C LYS A 268 10.06 -2.06 -29.17
N GLU A 269 8.84 -2.29 -28.69
CA GLU A 269 7.67 -1.50 -29.07
C GLU A 269 7.82 -0.03 -28.68
N LYS A 270 8.37 0.25 -27.49
CA LYS A 270 8.69 1.62 -27.08
C LYS A 270 9.77 2.25 -27.95
N ALA A 271 10.84 1.52 -28.26
CA ALA A 271 11.89 2.00 -29.17
C ALA A 271 11.32 2.31 -30.56
N ASN A 272 10.45 1.46 -31.09
CA ASN A 272 9.77 1.67 -32.37
C ASN A 272 8.82 2.88 -32.34
N ARG A 273 8.12 3.12 -31.23
CA ARG A 273 7.29 4.32 -31.04
C ARG A 273 8.13 5.60 -30.95
N VAL A 274 9.31 5.53 -30.34
CA VAL A 274 10.24 6.66 -30.27
C VAL A 274 10.86 6.90 -31.64
N SER A 275 11.21 5.87 -32.41
CA SER A 275 11.70 6.04 -33.79
C SER A 275 10.62 6.57 -34.73
N SER A 276 9.34 6.21 -34.53
CA SER A 276 8.21 6.84 -35.26
C SER A 276 7.84 8.24 -34.74
N SER A 277 8.39 8.64 -33.60
CA SER A 277 8.30 9.99 -33.04
C SER A 277 9.49 10.87 -33.44
N CYS A 278 10.51 10.30 -34.10
CA CYS A 278 11.40 11.10 -34.93
C CYS A 278 10.50 11.70 -36.03
N PRO A 279 10.44 13.04 -36.20
CA PRO A 279 9.65 13.61 -37.26
C PRO A 279 10.06 12.93 -38.55
N ASP A 280 9.08 12.46 -39.32
CA ASP A 280 9.29 11.96 -40.68
C ASP A 280 10.35 12.87 -41.34
N PRO A 281 11.38 12.33 -42.01
CA PRO A 281 12.37 13.14 -42.72
C PRO A 281 11.73 14.28 -43.53
N LEU A 282 10.54 14.05 -44.09
CA LEU A 282 9.75 15.06 -44.78
C LEU A 282 9.21 16.17 -43.83
N VAL A 283 8.71 15.81 -42.65
CA VAL A 283 8.27 16.77 -41.62
C VAL A 283 9.45 17.58 -41.08
N ALA A 284 10.61 16.95 -40.87
CA ALA A 284 11.83 17.65 -40.46
C ALA A 284 12.30 18.66 -41.53
N VAL A 285 12.19 18.29 -42.82
CA VAL A 285 12.45 19.21 -43.94
C VAL A 285 11.41 20.33 -43.99
N MET A 286 10.12 20.05 -43.80
CA MET A 286 9.06 21.07 -43.79
C MET A 286 9.23 22.08 -42.65
N ASP A 287 9.59 21.62 -41.44
CA ASP A 287 9.80 22.50 -40.30
C ASP A 287 11.07 23.35 -40.48
N LYS A 288 12.12 22.78 -41.07
CA LYS A 288 13.32 23.52 -41.44
C LYS A 288 13.02 24.59 -42.51
N CYS A 289 12.22 24.26 -43.53
CA CYS A 289 11.73 25.21 -44.53
C CYS A 289 10.91 26.35 -43.88
N LYS A 290 10.03 26.04 -42.91
CA LYS A 290 9.27 27.07 -42.17
C LYS A 290 10.15 27.97 -41.32
N MET A 291 11.22 27.44 -40.73
CA MET A 291 12.18 28.23 -39.97
C MET A 291 13.01 29.13 -40.90
N GLU A 292 13.43 28.62 -42.05
CA GLU A 292 14.21 29.37 -43.05
C GLU A 292 13.39 30.41 -43.81
N GLN A 293 12.07 30.22 -43.98
CA GLN A 293 11.15 31.22 -44.55
C GLN A 293 11.06 32.51 -43.72
N ARG A 294 11.44 32.48 -42.43
CA ARG A 294 11.46 33.67 -41.58
C ARG A 294 12.62 34.62 -41.88
N ASP A 295 13.70 34.13 -42.50
CA ASP A 295 14.87 34.93 -42.89
C ASP A 295 15.25 34.69 -44.37
N PRO A 296 14.83 35.58 -45.29
CA PRO A 296 14.99 35.37 -46.74
C PRO A 296 16.45 35.36 -47.24
N LYS A 297 17.44 35.62 -46.37
CA LYS A 297 18.87 35.55 -46.70
C LYS A 297 19.51 34.17 -46.42
N LEU A 298 18.83 33.27 -45.70
CA LEU A 298 19.36 31.96 -45.28
C LEU A 298 18.69 30.77 -46.00
N VAL A 299 17.85 31.04 -47.00
CA VAL A 299 17.03 30.02 -47.68
C VAL A 299 17.90 29.10 -48.55
N PHE A 300 18.05 27.84 -48.13
CA PHE A 300 18.77 26.81 -48.89
C PHE A 300 17.87 26.09 -49.89
N ILE A 301 16.58 25.89 -49.56
CA ILE A 301 15.62 25.17 -50.41
C ILE A 301 14.68 26.17 -51.08
N ARG A 302 14.75 26.27 -52.42
CA ARG A 302 14.02 27.28 -53.20
C ARG A 302 12.67 26.81 -53.76
N GLU A 303 12.50 25.50 -53.97
CA GLU A 303 11.27 24.93 -54.48
C GLU A 303 11.17 23.44 -54.12
N ILE A 304 9.99 22.99 -53.72
CA ILE A 304 9.65 21.56 -53.57
C ILE A 304 8.44 21.32 -54.47
N SER A 305 8.68 20.76 -55.66
CA SER A 305 7.63 20.37 -56.59
C SER A 305 7.16 18.96 -56.26
N SER A 306 5.90 18.79 -55.85
CA SER A 306 5.24 17.48 -55.87
C SER A 306 4.81 17.16 -57.31
N ALA A 307 5.23 16.02 -57.84
CA ALA A 307 4.71 15.53 -59.11
C ALA A 307 3.18 15.26 -58.99
N PRO A 308 2.39 15.56 -60.04
CA PRO A 308 0.94 15.39 -60.03
C PRO A 308 0.51 13.91 -59.94
#